data_AF-A0A7T1I614-F1
#
_entry.id   AF-A0A7T1I614-F1
#
_cell.length_a   1.000
_cell.length_b   1.000
_cell.length_c   1.000
_cell.angle_alpha   90.00
_cell.angle_beta   90.00
_cell.angle_gamma   90.00
#
_symmetry.space_group_name_H-M   'P 1'
#
loop_
_entity.id
_entity.type
_entity.pdbx_description
1 polymer ?
#
loop_
_entity_poly.entity_id
_entity_poly.type
_entity_poly.pdbx_seq_one_letter_code
_entity_poly.pdbx_strand_id
1 'polypeptide(L)'
;MLLPSSRPAGLALVLAAILVPLARPGQAAPMGLGPVDSYPAAIQQTRKAAEAVLSHAGAESCLRGKLTNALLKLSASCSAAGRQGGACELADRAIVVTPWSVPFMESTSRALLDAAEAPVPSAP
;
A
#
# COMPACT_ATOMS: atom_id res chain seq x y z
N MET A 1 -51.87 11.12 -52.86
CA MET A 1 -52.95 10.24 -52.41
C MET A 1 -52.36 9.18 -51.48
N LEU A 2 -52.88 9.12 -50.24
CA LEU A 2 -52.99 8.00 -49.27
C LEU A 2 -51.83 6.99 -49.02
N LEU A 3 -51.48 6.83 -47.73
CA LEU A 3 -50.78 5.73 -47.03
C LEU A 3 -51.43 4.34 -47.27
N PRO A 4 -50.80 3.15 -47.03
CA PRO A 4 -50.34 2.67 -45.69
C PRO A 4 -49.05 1.78 -45.67
N SER A 5 -48.26 1.70 -44.57
CA SER A 5 -48.34 0.76 -43.43
C SER A 5 -48.14 -0.73 -43.84
N SER A 6 -47.33 -1.62 -43.25
CA SER A 6 -46.81 -1.77 -41.88
C SER A 6 -45.66 -2.82 -41.87
N ARG A 7 -44.77 -2.74 -40.87
CA ARG A 7 -43.65 -3.68 -40.59
C ARG A 7 -44.15 -5.00 -39.97
N PRO A 8 -43.57 -6.17 -40.29
CA PRO A 8 -43.72 -7.35 -39.44
C PRO A 8 -42.68 -7.36 -38.31
N ALA A 9 -43.18 -7.48 -37.09
CA ALA A 9 -42.46 -7.71 -35.86
C ALA A 9 -41.82 -9.12 -35.86
N GLY A 10 -40.49 -9.17 -35.89
CA GLY A 10 -39.71 -10.39 -35.64
C GLY A 10 -39.27 -10.40 -34.17
N LEU A 11 -40.00 -11.13 -33.34
CA LEU A 11 -39.69 -11.36 -31.93
C LEU A 11 -38.52 -12.35 -31.83
N ALA A 12 -37.30 -11.84 -31.70
CA ALA A 12 -36.11 -12.67 -31.49
C ALA A 12 -35.90 -12.90 -29.99
N LEU A 13 -36.11 -14.15 -29.57
CA LEU A 13 -35.72 -14.72 -28.28
C LEU A 13 -34.24 -14.39 -27.98
N VAL A 14 -33.94 -13.76 -26.85
CA VAL A 14 -32.58 -13.68 -26.31
C VAL A 14 -32.52 -14.57 -25.07
N LEU A 15 -31.94 -15.76 -25.21
CA LEU A 15 -31.53 -16.58 -24.08
C LEU A 15 -30.36 -15.89 -23.37
N ALA A 16 -30.61 -15.38 -22.17
CA ALA A 16 -29.56 -14.90 -21.29
C ALA A 16 -28.84 -16.08 -20.64
N ALA A 17 -27.62 -16.38 -21.11
CA ALA A 17 -26.70 -17.29 -20.42
C ALA A 17 -26.13 -16.57 -19.18
N ILE A 18 -26.53 -17.00 -18.00
CA ILE A 18 -26.04 -16.48 -16.72
C ILE A 18 -24.65 -17.09 -16.46
N LEU A 19 -23.60 -16.33 -16.73
CA LEU A 19 -22.24 -16.61 -16.27
C LEU A 19 -22.19 -16.39 -14.75
N VAL A 20 -22.09 -17.47 -13.97
CA VAL A 20 -21.80 -17.40 -12.54
C VAL A 20 -20.30 -17.13 -12.38
N PRO A 21 -19.87 -15.97 -11.84
CA PRO A 21 -18.47 -15.79 -11.50
C PRO A 21 -18.14 -16.68 -10.30
N LEU A 22 -17.21 -17.62 -10.49
CA LEU A 22 -16.51 -18.33 -9.42
C LEU A 22 -15.89 -17.29 -8.48
N ALA A 23 -16.48 -17.14 -7.29
CA ALA A 23 -15.91 -16.34 -6.21
C ALA A 23 -14.55 -16.91 -5.83
N ARG A 24 -13.49 -16.20 -6.23
CA ARG A 24 -12.12 -16.43 -5.78
C ARG A 24 -12.09 -16.21 -4.27
N PRO A 25 -11.56 -17.13 -3.44
CA PRO A 25 -11.45 -16.88 -2.01
C PRO A 25 -10.50 -15.70 -1.80
N GLY A 26 -11.09 -14.54 -1.53
CA GLY A 26 -10.37 -13.34 -1.14
C GLY A 26 -9.72 -13.59 0.21
N GLN A 27 -8.41 -13.40 0.26
CA GLN A 27 -7.66 -13.43 1.52
C GLN A 27 -8.34 -12.46 2.49
N ALA A 28 -8.74 -12.97 3.65
CA ALA A 28 -9.34 -12.18 4.69
C ALA A 28 -8.34 -11.11 5.12
N ALA A 29 -8.61 -9.86 4.77
CA ALA A 29 -7.88 -8.73 5.32
C ALA A 29 -8.17 -8.71 6.83
N PRO A 30 -7.15 -8.69 7.71
CA PRO A 30 -7.38 -8.56 9.13
C PRO A 30 -8.17 -7.27 9.40
N MET A 31 -9.31 -7.42 10.08
CA MET A 31 -10.18 -6.31 10.47
C MET A 31 -9.40 -5.39 11.41
N GLY A 32 -9.06 -4.17 10.97
CA GLY A 32 -8.50 -3.16 11.86
C GLY A 32 -7.60 -2.10 11.22
N LEU A 33 -7.13 -2.30 9.99
CA LEU A 33 -6.37 -1.29 9.28
C LEU A 33 -7.30 -0.67 8.24
N GLY A 34 -7.42 0.66 8.24
CA GLY A 34 -7.99 1.38 7.10
C GLY A 34 -7.25 1.03 5.80
N PRO A 35 -7.66 1.59 4.65
CA PRO A 35 -7.01 1.28 3.38
C PRO A 35 -5.49 1.29 3.50
N VAL A 36 -4.85 0.13 3.28
CA VAL A 36 -3.40 0.01 3.31
C VAL A 36 -2.86 0.60 2.01
N ASP A 37 -1.96 1.57 2.12
CA ASP A 37 -1.32 2.18 0.96
C ASP A 37 -0.59 1.10 0.13
N SER A 38 -0.53 1.29 -1.19
CA SER A 38 0.26 0.39 -2.04
C SER A 38 1.73 0.41 -1.60
N TYR A 39 2.44 -0.71 -1.75
CA TYR A 39 3.84 -0.80 -1.35
C TYR A 39 4.72 0.34 -1.93
N PRO A 40 4.60 0.71 -3.22
CA PRO A 40 5.33 1.86 -3.76
C PRO A 40 4.98 3.19 -3.06
N ALA A 41 3.70 3.41 -2.74
CA ALA A 41 3.27 4.63 -2.04
C ALA A 41 3.81 4.67 -0.60
N ALA A 42 3.78 3.53 0.10
CA ALA A 42 4.33 3.40 1.45
C ALA A 42 5.85 3.67 1.47
N ILE A 43 6.60 3.13 0.50
CA ILE A 43 8.04 3.41 0.35
C ILE A 43 8.29 4.91 0.15
N GLN A 44 7.53 5.56 -0.74
CA GLN A 44 7.66 7.00 -0.98
C GLN A 44 7.33 7.83 0.26
N GLN A 45 6.31 7.44 1.03
CA GLN A 45 5.97 8.11 2.29
C GLN A 45 7.09 7.96 3.33
N THR A 46 7.66 6.75 3.45
CA THR A 46 8.77 6.47 4.36
C THR A 46 10.03 7.25 3.98
N ARG A 47 10.35 7.35 2.69
CA ARG A 47 11.45 8.19 2.18
C ARG A 47 11.30 9.65 2.62
N LYS A 48 10.12 10.25 2.39
CA LYS A 48 9.85 11.64 2.79
C LYS A 48 9.94 11.85 4.31
N ALA A 49 9.53 10.86 5.10
CA ALA A 49 9.64 10.92 6.55
C ALA A 49 11.11 10.86 6.99
N ALA A 50 11.90 9.94 6.41
CA ALA A 50 13.33 9.80 6.68
C ALA A 50 14.11 11.06 6.28
N GLU A 51 13.85 11.62 5.10
CA GLU A 51 14.45 12.89 4.64
C GLU A 51 14.14 14.04 5.61
N ALA A 52 12.89 14.15 6.08
CA ALA A 52 12.49 15.20 7.01
C ALA A 52 13.20 15.08 8.37
N VAL A 53 13.51 13.86 8.83
CA VAL A 53 14.32 13.64 10.04
C VAL A 53 15.75 14.12 9.80
N LEU A 54 16.37 13.71 8.70
CA LEU A 54 17.76 14.05 8.39
C LEU A 54 17.98 15.54 8.11
N SER A 55 16.96 16.24 7.59
CA SER A 55 17.00 17.68 7.40
C SER A 55 16.53 18.47 8.63
N HIS A 56 16.21 17.79 9.74
CA HIS A 56 15.62 18.38 10.95
C HIS A 56 14.41 19.29 10.65
N ALA A 57 13.57 18.89 9.70
CA ALA A 57 12.44 19.70 9.21
C ALA A 57 11.21 19.60 10.14
N GLY A 58 11.32 20.17 11.34
CA GLY A 58 10.25 20.31 12.31
C GLY A 58 10.68 19.99 13.74
N ALA A 59 9.73 20.10 14.68
CA ALA A 59 9.97 19.71 16.06
C ALA A 59 10.22 18.19 16.18
N GLU A 60 11.08 17.79 17.12
CA GLU A 60 11.45 16.39 17.36
C GLU A 60 10.24 15.47 17.54
N SER A 61 9.24 15.90 18.33
CA SER A 61 8.04 15.11 18.58
C SER A 61 7.21 14.87 17.31
N CYS A 62 7.15 15.86 16.41
CA CYS A 62 6.47 15.73 15.12
C CYS A 62 7.25 14.79 14.18
N LEU A 63 8.58 14.91 14.15
CA LEU A 63 9.45 14.05 13.34
C LEU A 63 9.37 12.60 13.80
N ARG A 64 9.38 12.36 15.12
CA ARG A 64 9.13 11.06 15.73
C ARG A 64 7.80 10.48 15.26
N GLY A 65 6.70 11.22 15.47
CA GLY A 65 5.37 10.76 15.07
C GLY A 65 5.26 10.47 13.57
N LYS A 66 5.85 11.32 12.71
CA LYS A 66 5.85 11.15 11.26
C LYS A 66 6.58 9.87 10.85
N LEU A 67 7.79 9.66 11.38
CA LEU A 67 8.60 8.50 11.03
C LEU A 67 7.99 7.21 11.60
N THR A 68 7.51 7.18 12.84
CA THR A 68 6.82 6.01 13.42
C THR A 68 5.58 5.62 12.60
N ASN A 69 4.74 6.59 12.21
CA ASN A 69 3.55 6.31 11.40
C ASN A 69 3.91 5.81 10.00
N ALA A 70 4.95 6.37 9.37
CA ALA A 70 5.42 5.90 8.07
C ALA A 70 5.92 4.46 8.14
N LEU A 71 6.66 4.09 9.19
CA LEU A 71 7.10 2.71 9.40
C LEU A 71 5.94 1.75 9.60
N LEU A 72 4.96 2.10 10.44
CA LEU A 72 3.76 1.28 10.66
C LEU A 72 3.01 1.00 9.36
N LYS A 73 2.83 2.03 8.54
CA LYS A 73 2.22 1.91 7.20
C LYS A 73 3.05 1.04 6.27
N LEU A 74 4.38 1.19 6.28
CA LEU A 74 5.27 0.38 5.47
C LEU A 74 5.21 -1.09 5.88
N SER A 75 5.28 -1.41 7.17
CA SER A 75 5.13 -2.75 7.72
C SER A 75 3.79 -3.39 7.29
N ALA A 76 2.68 -2.66 7.46
CA ALA A 76 1.36 -3.11 7.00
C ALA A 76 1.32 -3.38 5.49
N SER A 77 1.92 -2.50 4.68
CA SER A 77 1.98 -2.63 3.22
C SER A 77 2.87 -3.79 2.78
N CYS A 78 3.99 -4.04 3.48
CA CYS A 78 4.85 -5.21 3.26
C CYS A 78 4.09 -6.51 3.50
N SER A 79 3.37 -6.61 4.63
CA SER A 79 2.53 -7.76 4.95
C SER A 79 1.43 -7.97 3.91
N ALA A 80 0.70 -6.91 3.55
CA ALA A 80 -0.37 -6.96 2.55
C ALA A 80 0.14 -7.37 1.14
N ALA A 81 1.35 -6.96 0.78
CA ALA A 81 1.98 -7.30 -0.50
C ALA A 81 2.75 -8.63 -0.49
N GLY A 82 2.84 -9.33 0.65
CA GLY A 82 3.65 -10.54 0.80
C GLY A 82 5.15 -10.30 0.58
N ARG A 83 5.64 -9.09 0.87
CA ARG A 83 7.02 -8.68 0.57
C ARG A 83 7.92 -8.87 1.77
N GLN A 84 9.08 -9.44 1.52
CA GLN A 84 10.18 -9.56 2.46
C GLN A 84 11.41 -8.92 1.80
N GLY A 85 12.00 -7.93 2.45
CA GLY A 85 13.11 -7.15 1.89
C GLY A 85 13.61 -6.14 2.91
N GLY A 86 14.80 -5.58 2.66
CA GLY A 86 15.52 -4.76 3.65
C GLY A 86 14.67 -3.66 4.29
N ALA A 87 13.89 -2.93 3.49
CA ALA A 87 13.01 -1.86 3.99
C ALA A 87 11.85 -2.40 4.86
N CYS A 88 11.30 -3.57 4.52
CA CYS A 88 10.22 -4.20 5.30
C CYS A 88 10.73 -4.68 6.65
N GLU A 89 11.84 -5.42 6.65
CA GLU A 89 12.40 -5.92 7.90
C GLU A 89 12.89 -4.79 8.80
N LEU A 90 13.46 -3.73 8.21
CA LEU A 90 13.89 -2.56 8.96
C LEU A 90 12.69 -1.86 9.60
N ALA A 91 11.57 -1.73 8.88
CA ALA A 91 10.35 -1.16 9.43
C ALA A 91 9.84 -1.99 10.63
N ASP A 92 9.73 -3.30 10.48
CA ASP A 92 9.25 -4.20 11.53
C ASP A 92 10.12 -4.13 12.79
N ARG A 93 11.45 -4.12 12.63
CA ARG A 93 12.40 -4.00 13.75
C ARG A 93 12.37 -2.63 14.42
N ALA A 94 12.24 -1.55 13.66
CA ALA A 94 12.35 -0.20 14.21
C ALA A 94 11.08 0.24 14.98
N ILE A 95 9.90 -0.26 14.61
CA ILE A 95 8.62 0.09 15.29
C ILE A 95 8.60 -0.35 16.75
N VAL A 96 9.27 -1.46 17.09
CA VAL A 96 9.28 -2.01 18.46
C VAL A 96 10.33 -1.38 19.37
N VAL A 97 11.23 -0.55 18.84
CA VAL A 97 12.27 0.10 19.65
C VAL A 97 11.65 1.25 20.44
N THR A 98 11.92 1.30 21.76
CA THR A 98 11.58 2.44 22.62
C THR A 98 12.70 2.68 23.63
N PRO A 99 13.06 3.94 23.95
CA PRO A 99 12.51 5.20 23.43
C PRO A 99 13.08 5.59 22.04
N TRP A 100 12.32 6.39 21.29
CA TRP A 100 12.73 6.96 19.99
C TRP A 100 13.59 8.21 20.16
N SER A 101 14.89 8.02 20.41
CA SER A 101 15.87 9.11 20.50
C SER A 101 16.17 9.72 19.12
N VAL A 102 16.61 10.99 19.09
CA VAL A 102 17.10 11.65 17.86
C VAL A 102 18.15 10.83 17.11
N PRO A 103 19.25 10.35 17.74
CA PRO A 103 20.26 9.58 17.02
C PRO A 103 19.71 8.27 16.45
N PHE A 104 18.75 7.64 17.14
CA PHE A 104 18.07 6.45 16.62
C PHE A 104 17.20 6.78 15.40
N MET A 105 16.47 7.90 15.42
CA MET A 105 15.67 8.35 14.28
C MET A 105 16.55 8.64 13.06
N GLU A 106 17.69 9.31 13.24
CA GLU A 106 18.62 9.61 12.16
C GLU A 106 19.25 8.34 11.58
N SER A 107 19.75 7.43 12.42
CA SER A 107 20.36 6.18 11.95
C SER A 107 19.36 5.30 11.21
N THR A 108 18.13 5.20 11.74
CA THR A 108 17.02 4.49 11.10
C THR A 108 16.66 5.15 9.77
N SER A 109 16.63 6.47 9.70
CA SER A 109 16.32 7.20 8.46
C SER A 109 17.34 6.94 7.36
N ARG A 110 18.65 6.93 7.68
CA ARG A 110 19.70 6.58 6.70
C ARG A 110 19.53 5.15 6.20
N ALA A 111 19.37 4.20 7.11
CA ALA A 111 19.17 2.79 6.77
C ALA A 111 17.91 2.56 5.92
N LEU A 112 16.84 3.33 6.14
CA LEU A 112 15.62 3.25 5.33
C LEU A 112 15.83 3.75 3.89
N LEU A 113 16.60 4.82 3.71
CA LEU A 113 16.91 5.35 2.38
C LEU A 113 17.75 4.35 1.59
N ASP A 114 18.83 3.84 2.20
CA ASP A 114 19.68 2.81 1.60
C ASP A 114 18.87 1.56 1.22
N ALA A 115 17.99 1.09 2.11
CA ALA A 115 17.17 -0.09 1.87
C ALA A 115 16.03 0.13 0.86
N ALA A 116 15.56 1.37 0.69
CA ALA A 116 14.53 1.74 -0.28
C ALA A 116 15.09 1.94 -1.70
N GLU A 117 16.40 2.07 -1.85
CA GLU A 117 17.10 2.14 -3.14
C GLU A 117 17.54 0.77 -3.66
N ALA A 118 17.62 -0.23 -2.77
CA ALA A 118 17.95 -1.60 -3.14
C ALA A 118 16.88 -2.21 -4.08
N PRO A 119 17.28 -2.87 -5.20
CA PRO A 119 16.36 -3.63 -6.03
C PRO A 119 15.64 -4.67 -5.19
N VAL A 120 14.30 -4.70 -5.24
CA VAL A 120 13.56 -5.71 -4.49
C VAL A 120 13.67 -7.05 -5.24
N PRO A 121 14.24 -8.11 -4.64
CA PRO A 121 14.24 -9.42 -5.28
C PRO A 121 12.79 -9.84 -5.52
N SER A 122 12.45 -10.08 -6.80
CA SER A 122 11.21 -10.73 -7.17
C SER A 122 11.25 -12.16 -6.65
N ALA A 123 10.23 -12.57 -5.91
CA ALA A 123 10.06 -13.95 -5.48
C ALA A 123 10.10 -14.90 -6.71
N PRO A 124 10.62 -16.14 -6.55
CA PRO A 124 10.70 -17.12 -7.63
C PRO A 124 9.32 -17.52 -8.18
#